data_AF-A0A942BXV1-F1
#
_entry.id   AF-A0A942BXV1-F1
#
_cell.length_a   1.000
_cell.length_b   1.000
_cell.length_c   1.000
_cell.angle_alpha   90.00
_cell.angle_beta   90.00
_cell.angle_gamma   90.00
#
_symmetry.space_group_name_H-M   'P 1'
#
loop_
_entity.id
_entity.type
_entity.pdbx_description
1 polymer ?
#
loop_
_entity_poly.entity_id
_entity_poly.type
_entity_poly.pdbx_seq_one_letter_code
_entity_poly.pdbx_strand_id
1 'polypeptide(L)'
;MTGRSLLILIFALSTLLLVAGNSHAQDRSDEETPAFPRRTRQQQESPKGVRDMLIRMRIEKAKKDYEKMLDQGDSAAKLSGQIKASVEKASALSNADRGRLQELDKLTSDVLDDLGGDEDALLALLSDKKVGPTPIDAATELDAAVKLMVSELKKTTRFTVSASAIESTADVLRIVRKLKTYQ
;
A
#
# COMPACT_ATOMS: atom_id res chain seq x y z
N MET A 1 3.05 41.31 33.17
CA MET A 1 1.69 40.98 32.66
C MET A 1 1.67 39.54 32.14
N THR A 2 1.89 38.56 33.01
CA THR A 2 2.23 37.16 32.64
C THR A 2 1.43 36.13 33.45
N GLY A 3 0.22 36.47 33.88
CA GLY A 3 -0.63 35.61 34.71
C GLY A 3 -1.99 35.27 34.12
N ARG A 4 -2.38 35.86 32.97
CA ARG A 4 -3.71 35.65 32.36
C ARG A 4 -3.73 34.57 31.28
N SER A 5 -2.62 34.31 30.60
CA SER A 5 -2.57 33.29 29.54
C SER A 5 -2.32 31.86 30.05
N LEU A 6 -1.82 31.70 31.27
CA LEU A 6 -1.57 30.38 31.86
C LEU A 6 -2.87 29.71 32.38
N LEU A 7 -3.82 30.51 32.86
CA LEU A 7 -5.11 30.03 33.38
C LEU A 7 -6.10 29.61 32.28
N ILE A 8 -5.97 30.16 31.07
CA ILE A 8 -6.80 29.77 29.91
C ILE A 8 -6.37 28.39 29.38
N LEU A 9 -5.08 28.05 29.51
CA LEU A 9 -4.52 26.81 28.97
C LEU A 9 -4.85 25.58 29.84
N ILE A 10 -5.08 25.76 31.15
CA ILE A 10 -5.52 24.69 32.06
C ILE A 10 -7.03 24.41 31.90
N PHE A 11 -7.83 25.43 31.60
CA PHE A 11 -9.29 25.28 31.40
C PHE A 11 -9.64 24.64 30.05
N ALA A 12 -8.77 24.75 29.04
CA ALA A 12 -8.94 24.12 27.74
C ALA A 12 -8.54 22.62 27.72
N LEU A 13 -7.70 22.18 28.67
CA LEU A 13 -7.25 20.78 28.75
C LEU A 13 -8.20 19.90 29.60
N SER A 14 -9.01 20.49 30.50
CA SER A 14 -9.97 19.76 31.34
C SER A 14 -11.31 19.45 30.65
N THR A 15 -11.59 20.04 29.49
CA THR A 15 -12.84 19.84 28.74
C THR A 15 -12.78 18.73 27.69
N LEU A 16 -11.59 18.18 27.40
CA LEU A 16 -11.43 17.09 26.43
C LEU A 16 -11.51 15.66 27.04
N LEU A 17 -11.65 15.55 28.38
CA LEU A 17 -11.62 14.27 29.11
C LEU A 17 -12.99 13.82 29.64
N LEU A 18 -14.11 14.39 29.16
CA LEU A 18 -15.47 14.11 29.64
C LEU A 18 -16.44 13.51 28.61
N VAL A 19 -15.93 12.97 27.49
CA VAL A 19 -16.75 12.21 26.50
C VAL A 19 -16.41 10.72 26.52
N ALA A 20 -16.25 10.15 27.72
CA ALA A 20 -16.20 8.72 27.95
C ALA A 20 -17.18 8.38 29.08
N GLY A 21 -18.48 8.28 28.76
CA GLY A 21 -19.47 8.07 29.82
C GLY A 21 -20.90 7.72 29.43
N ASN A 22 -21.24 7.49 28.15
CA ASN A 22 -22.60 7.07 27.77
C ASN A 22 -22.58 5.99 26.69
N SER A 23 -22.01 4.82 26.99
CA SER A 23 -22.47 3.59 26.36
C SER A 23 -23.66 3.09 27.16
N HIS A 24 -24.86 3.40 26.70
CA HIS A 24 -26.07 2.74 27.17
C HIS A 24 -25.94 1.24 26.89
N ALA A 25 -25.64 0.46 27.93
CA ALA A 25 -25.99 -0.94 27.97
C ALA A 25 -27.51 -1.00 27.96
N GLN A 26 -28.11 -1.18 26.77
CA GLN A 26 -29.50 -1.58 26.66
C GLN A 26 -29.59 -3.05 27.08
N ASP A 27 -29.62 -3.25 28.39
CA ASP A 27 -30.16 -4.45 29.00
C ASP A 27 -31.66 -4.46 28.73
N ARG A 28 -32.06 -5.18 27.67
CA ARG A 28 -33.46 -5.41 27.35
C ARG A 28 -33.86 -6.72 28.01
N SER A 29 -34.13 -6.63 29.31
CA SER A 29 -34.88 -7.62 30.07
C SER A 29 -36.38 -7.38 29.83
N ASP A 30 -36.82 -7.68 28.60
CA ASP A 30 -38.25 -7.80 28.31
C ASP A 30 -38.53 -9.28 28.04
N GLU A 31 -39.28 -9.85 28.97
CA GLU A 31 -39.90 -11.16 28.95
C GLU A 31 -40.97 -11.23 27.84
N GLU A 32 -40.54 -11.09 26.57
CA GLU A 32 -41.40 -11.34 25.42
C GLU A 32 -41.38 -12.84 25.11
N THR A 33 -42.45 -13.53 25.48
CA THR A 33 -42.72 -14.88 25.00
C THR A 33 -42.81 -14.83 23.48
N PRO A 34 -41.92 -15.49 22.71
CA PRO A 34 -41.98 -15.39 21.26
C PRO A 34 -43.24 -16.13 20.76
N ALA A 35 -44.21 -15.38 20.24
CA ALA A 35 -45.46 -15.89 19.65
C ALA A 35 -45.26 -16.71 18.36
N PHE A 36 -44.00 -16.88 17.94
CA PHE A 36 -43.60 -17.77 16.87
C PHE A 36 -42.51 -18.68 17.42
N PRO A 37 -42.54 -20.01 17.16
CA PRO A 37 -41.38 -20.82 17.41
C PRO A 37 -40.25 -20.19 16.60
N ARG A 38 -39.27 -19.58 17.28
CA ARG A 38 -37.95 -19.38 16.68
C ARG A 38 -37.58 -20.78 16.23
N ARG A 39 -37.69 -21.04 14.93
CA ARG A 39 -36.93 -22.11 14.30
C ARG A 39 -35.54 -21.83 14.83
N THR A 40 -35.08 -22.68 15.74
CA THR A 40 -33.66 -22.83 15.99
C THR A 40 -33.07 -22.74 14.61
N ARG A 41 -32.28 -21.70 14.36
CA ARG A 41 -31.49 -21.59 13.15
C ARG A 41 -30.55 -22.78 13.31
N GLN A 42 -31.04 -23.98 12.98
CA GLN A 42 -30.25 -25.13 12.65
C GLN A 42 -29.26 -24.49 11.72
N GLN A 43 -28.05 -24.37 12.23
CA GLN A 43 -26.89 -23.97 11.51
C GLN A 43 -26.83 -25.05 10.43
N GLN A 44 -27.57 -24.82 9.33
CA GLN A 44 -27.51 -25.61 8.13
C GLN A 44 -26.09 -25.31 7.70
N GLU A 45 -25.17 -26.14 8.19
CA GLU A 45 -23.82 -26.20 7.69
C GLU A 45 -23.99 -26.17 6.19
N SER A 46 -23.54 -25.08 5.56
CA SER A 46 -23.51 -25.00 4.12
C SER A 46 -22.92 -26.33 3.63
N PRO A 47 -23.57 -27.03 2.68
CA PRO A 47 -23.15 -28.37 2.32
C PRO A 47 -21.64 -28.37 2.12
N LYS A 48 -20.89 -29.25 2.80
CA LYS A 48 -19.43 -29.15 2.93
C LYS A 48 -18.72 -28.84 1.59
N GLY A 49 -19.27 -29.30 0.47
CA GLY A 49 -18.82 -28.97 -0.89
C GLY A 49 -18.84 -27.49 -1.28
N VAL A 50 -19.80 -26.67 -0.81
CA VAL A 50 -19.84 -25.22 -1.08
C VAL A 50 -18.73 -24.49 -0.33
N ARG A 51 -18.50 -24.86 0.94
CA ARG A 51 -17.42 -24.28 1.74
C ARG A 51 -16.06 -24.63 1.14
N ASP A 52 -15.86 -25.89 0.76
CA ASP A 52 -14.61 -26.35 0.14
C ASP A 52 -14.37 -25.67 -1.22
N MET A 53 -15.42 -25.47 -2.02
CA MET A 53 -15.34 -24.72 -3.28
C MET A 53 -14.89 -23.28 -3.06
N LEU A 54 -15.48 -22.56 -2.09
CA LEU A 54 -15.09 -21.19 -1.78
C LEU A 54 -13.63 -21.08 -1.30
N ILE A 55 -13.17 -22.06 -0.51
CA ILE A 55 -11.78 -22.12 -0.07
C ILE A 55 -10.85 -22.31 -1.26
N ARG A 56 -11.16 -23.25 -2.17
CA ARG A 56 -10.38 -23.48 -3.40
C ARG A 56 -10.30 -22.21 -4.25
N MET A 57 -11.42 -21.53 -4.47
CA MET A 57 -11.47 -20.28 -5.23
C MET A 57 -10.57 -19.20 -4.63
N ARG A 58 -10.54 -19.06 -3.29
CA ARG A 58 -9.66 -18.08 -2.62
C ARG A 58 -8.19 -18.44 -2.80
N ILE A 59 -7.84 -19.71 -2.70
CA ILE A 59 -6.45 -20.18 -2.89
C ILE A 59 -6.00 -19.92 -4.33
N GLU A 60 -6.83 -20.25 -5.31
CA GLU A 60 -6.54 -19.99 -6.72
C GLU A 60 -6.41 -18.51 -7.01
N LYS A 61 -7.31 -17.68 -6.47
CA LYS A 61 -7.22 -16.23 -6.59
C LYS A 61 -5.91 -15.70 -6.00
N ALA A 62 -5.59 -16.06 -4.76
CA ALA A 62 -4.36 -15.63 -4.10
C ALA A 62 -3.10 -16.06 -4.88
N LYS A 63 -3.13 -17.23 -5.52
CA LYS A 63 -2.05 -17.67 -6.40
C LYS A 63 -1.93 -16.78 -7.64
N LYS A 64 -3.04 -16.50 -8.33
CA LYS A 64 -3.05 -15.66 -9.53
C LYS A 64 -2.63 -14.22 -9.24
N ASP A 65 -3.15 -13.65 -8.15
CA ASP A 65 -2.82 -12.28 -7.73
C ASP A 65 -1.31 -12.19 -7.41
N TYR A 66 -0.76 -13.19 -6.72
CA TYR A 66 0.67 -13.26 -6.45
C TYR A 66 1.54 -13.41 -7.73
N GLU A 67 1.15 -14.28 -8.66
CA GLU A 67 1.85 -14.44 -9.95
C GLU A 67 1.81 -13.14 -10.75
N LYS A 68 0.65 -12.46 -10.80
CA LYS A 68 0.51 -11.16 -11.46
C LYS A 68 1.45 -10.11 -10.86
N MET A 69 1.52 -10.01 -9.54
CA MET A 69 2.41 -9.07 -8.85
C MET A 69 3.89 -9.31 -9.22
N LEU A 70 4.32 -10.57 -9.31
CA LEU A 70 5.67 -10.92 -9.76
C LEU A 70 5.91 -10.54 -11.23
N ASP A 71 4.94 -10.80 -12.11
CA ASP A 71 5.01 -10.42 -13.53
C ASP A 71 5.08 -8.90 -13.72
N GLN A 72 4.36 -8.13 -12.89
CA GLN A 72 4.44 -6.67 -12.86
C GLN A 72 5.84 -6.22 -12.42
N GLY A 73 6.44 -6.86 -11.42
CA GLY A 73 7.81 -6.61 -10.99
C GLY A 73 8.83 -6.86 -12.12
N ASP A 74 8.73 -7.99 -12.81
CA ASP A 74 9.63 -8.30 -13.94
C ASP A 74 9.42 -7.33 -15.13
N SER A 75 8.19 -6.85 -15.35
CA SER A 75 7.88 -5.84 -16.36
C SER A 75 8.47 -4.47 -15.98
N ALA A 76 8.38 -4.08 -14.71
CA ALA A 76 9.02 -2.88 -14.17
C ALA A 76 10.54 -2.91 -14.39
N ALA A 77 11.20 -4.04 -14.13
CA ALA A 77 12.64 -4.21 -14.36
C ALA A 77 13.04 -4.05 -15.84
N LYS A 78 12.20 -4.51 -16.78
CA LYS A 78 12.43 -4.26 -18.21
C LYS A 78 12.32 -2.76 -18.53
N LEU A 79 11.29 -2.08 -18.03
CA LEU A 79 11.08 -0.65 -18.27
C LEU A 79 12.23 0.19 -17.70
N SER A 80 12.67 -0.07 -16.46
CA SER A 80 13.78 0.64 -15.84
C SER A 80 15.09 0.47 -16.62
N GLY A 81 15.36 -0.75 -17.09
CA GLY A 81 16.53 -1.03 -17.93
C GLY A 81 16.50 -0.29 -19.27
N GLN A 82 15.32 -0.19 -19.91
CA GLN A 82 15.15 0.58 -21.15
C GLN A 82 15.33 2.08 -20.92
N ILE A 83 14.76 2.64 -19.84
CA ILE A 83 14.91 4.05 -19.47
C ILE A 83 16.38 4.36 -19.22
N LYS A 84 17.06 3.57 -18.39
CA LYS A 84 18.49 3.73 -18.11
C LYS A 84 19.33 3.72 -19.39
N ALA A 85 19.16 2.70 -20.24
CA ALA A 85 19.94 2.58 -21.48
C ALA A 85 19.66 3.73 -22.47
N SER A 86 18.45 4.28 -22.47
CA SER A 86 18.09 5.45 -23.30
C SER A 86 18.74 6.73 -22.75
N VAL A 87 18.62 6.96 -21.45
CA VAL A 87 19.17 8.15 -20.77
C VAL A 87 20.69 8.14 -20.78
N GLU A 88 21.35 6.99 -20.62
CA GLU A 88 22.82 6.89 -20.74
C GLU A 88 23.33 7.32 -22.12
N LYS A 89 22.55 7.08 -23.18
CA LYS A 89 22.91 7.46 -24.56
C LYS A 89 22.63 8.93 -24.84
N ALA A 90 21.51 9.45 -24.35
CA ALA A 90 21.03 10.80 -24.68
C ALA A 90 21.40 11.86 -23.62
N SER A 91 21.87 11.43 -22.44
CA SER A 91 22.06 12.26 -21.23
C SER A 91 20.81 13.01 -20.75
N ALA A 92 19.63 12.67 -21.27
CA ALA A 92 18.35 13.29 -20.99
C ALA A 92 17.20 12.28 -21.23
N LEU A 93 16.02 12.57 -20.69
CA LEU A 93 14.81 11.77 -20.91
C LEU A 93 14.20 12.07 -22.28
N SER A 94 13.98 11.04 -23.09
CA SER A 94 13.19 11.16 -24.31
C SER A 94 11.68 11.14 -24.03
N ASN A 95 10.87 11.53 -25.02
CA ASN A 95 9.41 11.38 -24.92
C ASN A 95 8.97 9.91 -24.76
N ALA A 96 9.72 8.97 -25.36
CA ALA A 96 9.47 7.55 -25.14
C ALA A 96 9.76 7.14 -23.69
N ASP A 97 10.82 7.66 -23.09
CA ASP A 97 11.16 7.39 -21.68
C ASP A 97 10.12 7.96 -20.72
N ARG A 98 9.50 9.09 -21.05
CA ARG A 98 8.37 9.63 -20.28
C ARG A 98 7.16 8.71 -20.28
N GLY A 99 6.83 8.13 -21.44
CA GLY A 99 5.79 7.10 -21.54
C GLY A 99 6.12 5.87 -20.70
N ARG A 100 7.36 5.38 -20.78
CA ARG A 100 7.84 4.25 -19.95
C ARG A 100 7.79 4.57 -18.45
N LEU A 101 8.14 5.79 -18.05
CA LEU A 101 8.04 6.23 -16.65
C LEU A 101 6.60 6.25 -16.15
N GLN A 102 5.64 6.63 -16.99
CA GLN A 102 4.22 6.60 -16.63
C GLN A 102 3.72 5.17 -16.46
N GLU A 103 4.13 4.25 -17.32
CA GLU A 103 3.79 2.84 -17.20
C GLU A 103 4.45 2.21 -15.96
N LEU A 104 5.73 2.54 -15.70
CA LEU A 104 6.45 2.09 -14.53
C LEU A 104 5.79 2.58 -13.23
N ASP A 105 5.42 3.86 -13.16
CA ASP A 105 4.69 4.45 -12.03
C ASP A 105 3.42 3.65 -11.70
N LYS A 106 2.63 3.33 -12.72
CA LYS A 106 1.40 2.55 -12.56
C LYS A 106 1.67 1.14 -12.07
N LEU A 107 2.61 0.43 -12.70
CA LEU A 107 2.95 -0.94 -12.31
C LEU A 107 3.46 -1.00 -10.86
N THR A 108 4.30 -0.04 -10.48
CA THR A 108 4.86 0.04 -9.13
C THR A 108 3.80 0.42 -8.09
N SER A 109 2.87 1.32 -8.41
CA SER A 109 1.75 1.67 -7.52
C SER A 109 0.80 0.47 -7.33
N ASP A 110 0.44 -0.24 -8.40
CA ASP A 110 -0.36 -1.48 -8.31
C ASP A 110 0.33 -2.53 -7.41
N VAL A 111 1.66 -2.70 -7.53
CA VAL A 111 2.44 -3.61 -6.68
C VAL A 111 2.44 -3.16 -5.22
N LEU A 112 2.54 -1.85 -4.96
CA LEU A 112 2.52 -1.32 -3.60
C LEU A 112 1.15 -1.57 -2.93
N ASP A 113 0.07 -1.36 -3.67
CA ASP A 113 -1.29 -1.63 -3.24
C ASP A 113 -1.50 -3.13 -2.94
N ASP A 114 -1.00 -4.02 -3.81
CA ASP A 114 -1.07 -5.48 -3.61
C ASP A 114 -0.28 -5.92 -2.36
N LEU A 115 0.79 -5.20 -2.00
CA LEU A 115 1.54 -5.39 -0.75
C LEU A 115 0.85 -4.75 0.47
N GLY A 116 -0.20 -3.96 0.28
CA GLY A 116 -0.91 -3.23 1.34
C GLY A 116 -0.18 -1.99 1.85
N GLY A 117 0.69 -1.39 1.02
CA GLY A 117 1.36 -0.13 1.33
C GLY A 117 0.46 1.08 1.06
N ASP A 118 0.63 2.14 1.87
CA ASP A 118 0.00 3.44 1.63
C ASP A 118 1.03 4.35 0.94
N GLU A 119 0.81 4.63 -0.35
CA GLU A 119 1.71 5.44 -1.18
C GLU A 119 1.96 6.84 -0.59
N ASP A 120 0.90 7.53 -0.16
CA ASP A 120 1.01 8.91 0.31
C ASP A 120 1.76 8.98 1.64
N ALA A 121 1.46 8.06 2.56
CA ALA A 121 2.17 7.98 3.83
C ALA A 121 3.66 7.64 3.63
N LEU A 122 3.99 6.71 2.75
CA LEU A 122 5.37 6.28 2.51
C LEU A 122 6.20 7.36 1.81
N LEU A 123 5.61 8.09 0.86
CA LEU A 123 6.33 9.13 0.14
C LEU A 123 6.57 10.38 0.98
N ALA A 124 5.69 10.66 1.95
CA ALA A 124 5.95 11.67 2.97
C ALA A 124 7.13 11.30 3.87
N LEU A 125 7.33 10.01 4.19
CA LEU A 125 8.46 9.54 4.99
C LEU A 125 9.79 9.56 4.21
N LEU A 126 9.73 9.37 2.90
CA LEU A 126 10.92 9.25 2.05
C LEU A 126 11.31 10.57 1.35
N SER A 127 10.61 11.68 1.61
CA SER A 127 10.81 12.97 0.94
C SER A 127 12.24 13.53 1.09
N ASP A 128 12.90 13.21 2.21
CA ASP A 128 14.23 13.72 2.54
C ASP A 128 15.35 12.90 1.88
N LYS A 129 15.03 11.71 1.35
CA LYS A 129 16.00 10.86 0.66
C LYS A 129 16.34 11.48 -0.68
N LYS A 130 17.59 11.93 -0.82
CA LYS A 130 18.09 12.51 -2.07
C LYS A 130 18.09 11.47 -3.19
N VAL A 131 17.66 11.88 -4.37
CA VAL A 131 17.85 11.14 -5.63
C VAL A 131 19.04 11.76 -6.36
N GLY A 132 19.72 10.98 -7.19
CA GLY A 132 20.77 11.46 -8.10
C GLY A 132 20.44 12.81 -8.78
N PRO A 133 21.39 13.77 -8.81
CA PRO A 133 21.14 15.15 -9.23
C PRO A 133 20.96 15.33 -10.74
N THR A 134 21.39 14.35 -11.54
CA THR A 134 21.24 14.35 -13.00
C THR A 134 20.25 13.27 -13.45
N PRO A 135 19.69 13.37 -14.68
CA PRO A 135 18.85 12.32 -15.25
C PRO A 135 19.56 10.95 -15.30
N ILE A 136 20.87 10.92 -15.60
CA ILE A 136 21.66 9.68 -15.66
C ILE A 136 21.78 9.05 -14.27
N ASP A 137 22.13 9.84 -13.25
CA ASP A 137 22.28 9.35 -11.88
C ASP A 137 20.94 8.80 -11.38
N ALA A 138 19.86 9.55 -11.59
CA ALA A 138 18.51 9.16 -11.18
C ALA A 138 18.01 7.91 -11.93
N ALA A 139 18.30 7.77 -13.23
CA ALA A 139 17.93 6.57 -14.00
C ALA A 139 18.76 5.34 -13.60
N THR A 140 20.01 5.54 -13.18
CA THR A 140 20.85 4.47 -12.63
C THR A 140 20.35 4.02 -11.26
N GLU A 141 19.99 4.97 -10.40
CA GLU A 141 19.36 4.70 -9.10
C GLU A 141 18.01 3.99 -9.27
N LEU A 142 17.20 4.40 -10.25
CA LEU A 142 15.93 3.76 -10.59
C LEU A 142 16.12 2.28 -10.95
N ASP A 143 17.05 1.96 -11.86
CA ASP A 143 17.33 0.58 -12.26
C ASP A 143 17.79 -0.29 -11.09
N ALA A 144 18.60 0.27 -10.19
CA ALA A 144 19.02 -0.41 -8.97
C ALA A 144 17.85 -0.64 -7.99
N ALA A 145 17.03 0.39 -7.76
CA ALA A 145 15.87 0.31 -6.88
C ALA A 145 14.84 -0.70 -7.36
N VAL A 146 14.55 -0.75 -8.67
CA VAL A 146 13.63 -1.73 -9.26
C VAL A 146 14.18 -3.16 -9.13
N LYS A 147 15.48 -3.37 -9.32
CA LYS A 147 16.11 -4.69 -9.09
C LYS A 147 16.00 -5.13 -7.64
N LEU A 148 16.16 -4.20 -6.69
CA LEU A 148 15.97 -4.48 -5.27
C LEU A 148 14.51 -4.83 -4.98
N MET A 149 13.57 -4.03 -5.46
CA MET A 149 12.12 -4.28 -5.35
C MET A 149 11.78 -5.70 -5.84
N VAL A 150 12.20 -6.07 -7.06
CA VAL A 150 11.94 -7.41 -7.61
C VAL A 150 12.57 -8.52 -6.77
N SER A 151 13.78 -8.31 -6.25
CA SER A 151 14.43 -9.25 -5.34
C SER A 151 13.64 -9.44 -4.05
N GLU A 152 13.14 -8.36 -3.45
CA GLU A 152 12.31 -8.42 -2.24
C GLU A 152 10.94 -9.06 -2.52
N LEU A 153 10.30 -8.75 -3.65
CA LEU A 153 9.05 -9.40 -4.08
C LEU A 153 9.22 -10.92 -4.19
N LYS A 154 10.32 -11.40 -4.79
CA LYS A 154 10.61 -12.83 -4.95
C LYS A 154 10.86 -13.56 -3.62
N LYS A 155 11.13 -12.84 -2.53
CA LYS A 155 11.27 -13.40 -1.18
C LYS A 155 9.93 -13.47 -0.43
N THR A 156 8.88 -12.81 -0.93
CA THR A 156 7.57 -12.84 -0.30
C THR A 156 6.83 -14.14 -0.56
N THR A 157 5.68 -14.31 0.09
CA THR A 157 4.74 -15.38 -0.23
C THR A 157 3.36 -14.77 -0.44
N ARG A 158 2.48 -15.47 -1.15
CA ARG A 158 1.07 -15.09 -1.34
C ARG A 158 0.26 -14.85 -0.04
N PHE A 159 0.84 -15.13 1.13
CA PHE A 159 0.21 -14.95 2.44
C PHE A 159 1.02 -14.06 3.39
N THR A 160 2.09 -13.41 2.91
CA THR A 160 2.99 -12.62 3.75
C THR A 160 3.17 -11.22 3.18
N VAL A 161 2.93 -10.22 4.02
CA VAL A 161 3.28 -8.82 3.73
C VAL A 161 4.73 -8.59 4.17
N SER A 162 5.55 -8.02 3.28
CA SER A 162 6.96 -7.74 3.54
C SER A 162 7.22 -6.25 3.63
N ALA A 163 7.67 -5.78 4.79
CA ALA A 163 8.05 -4.38 4.99
C ALA A 163 9.17 -3.97 4.02
N SER A 164 10.16 -4.84 3.79
CA SER A 164 11.25 -4.59 2.84
C SER A 164 10.75 -4.45 1.40
N ALA A 165 9.75 -5.25 1.01
CA ALA A 165 9.13 -5.13 -0.31
C ALA A 165 8.34 -3.82 -0.44
N ILE A 166 7.59 -3.43 0.59
CA ILE A 166 6.86 -2.15 0.63
C ILE A 166 7.83 -0.97 0.51
N GLU A 167 8.87 -0.94 1.34
CA GLU A 167 9.85 0.16 1.36
C GLU A 167 10.58 0.28 0.02
N SER A 168 11.08 -0.83 -0.53
CA SER A 168 11.75 -0.84 -1.83
C SER A 168 10.82 -0.45 -2.98
N THR A 169 9.53 -0.81 -2.93
CA THR A 169 8.53 -0.40 -3.92
C THR A 169 8.24 1.10 -3.84
N ALA A 170 8.08 1.65 -2.63
CA ALA A 170 7.89 3.09 -2.43
C ALA A 170 9.12 3.90 -2.87
N ASP A 171 10.33 3.35 -2.69
CA ASP A 171 11.56 3.98 -3.14
C ASP A 171 11.60 4.14 -4.68
N VAL A 172 11.09 3.17 -5.42
CA VAL A 172 10.93 3.26 -6.89
C VAL A 172 10.01 4.43 -7.24
N LEU A 173 8.83 4.54 -6.60
CA LEU A 173 7.87 5.64 -6.86
C LEU A 173 8.49 7.01 -6.59
N ARG A 174 9.26 7.15 -5.50
CA ARG A 174 10.00 8.38 -5.19
C ARG A 174 10.95 8.77 -6.32
N ILE A 175 11.74 7.82 -6.83
CA ILE A 175 12.70 8.09 -7.90
C ILE A 175 11.98 8.41 -9.22
N VAL A 176 10.91 7.68 -9.55
CA VAL A 176 10.06 7.96 -10.72
C VAL A 176 9.51 9.38 -10.66
N ARG A 177 8.96 9.80 -9.52
CA ARG A 177 8.47 11.17 -9.31
C ARG A 177 9.58 12.20 -9.53
N LYS A 178 10.80 11.95 -9.03
CA LYS A 178 11.94 12.84 -9.31
C LYS A 178 12.28 12.89 -10.79
N LEU A 179 12.36 11.75 -11.47
CA LEU A 179 12.70 11.69 -12.89
C LEU A 179 11.73 12.50 -13.75
N LYS A 180 10.43 12.48 -13.42
CA LYS A 180 9.42 13.31 -14.09
C LYS A 180 9.65 14.82 -13.96
N THR A 181 10.48 15.28 -13.02
CA THR A 181 10.81 16.71 -12.85
C THR A 181 11.91 17.20 -13.80
N TYR A 182 12.70 16.29 -14.40
CA TYR A 182 13.72 16.65 -15.37
C TYR A 182 13.07 16.98 -16.74
N GLN A 183 13.38 18.18 -17.25
CA GLN A 183 12.91 18.68 -18.55
C GLN A 183 13.73 18.13 -19.71
#